data_AF-A0A932J9E9-F1
#
_entry.id   AF-A0A932J9E9-F1
#
_cell.length_a   1.000
_cell.length_b   1.000
_cell.length_c   1.000
_cell.angle_alpha   90.00
_cell.angle_beta   90.00
_cell.angle_gamma   90.00
#
_symmetry.space_group_name_H-M   'P 1'
#
loop_
_entity.id
_entity.type
_entity.pdbx_description
1 polymer ?
#
loop_
_entity_poly.entity_id
_entity_poly.type
_entity_poly.pdbx_seq_one_letter_code
_entity_poly.pdbx_strand_id
1 'polypeptide(L)'
;MNAQNEFARQLPRRLLFFALGFGLGLAAFAGLTLVAAHFQSDCGITAVLGVSGCADDIVRLGFPLLFLEQGGFAYRANFNVAAFAIDVLFALGVSGGLGLACGWAAGKR
;
A
#
# COMPACT_ATOMS: atom_id res chain seq x y z
N MET A 1 -1.40 43.72 3.24
CA MET A 1 -0.83 42.56 2.51
C MET A 1 -1.99 41.71 2.01
N ASN A 2 -2.00 41.34 0.73
CA ASN A 2 -3.15 40.71 0.07
C ASN A 2 -3.17 39.19 0.33
N ALA A 3 -4.24 38.64 0.90
CA ALA A 3 -4.33 37.23 1.30
C ALA A 3 -4.05 36.24 0.15
N GLN A 4 -4.28 36.65 -1.09
CA GLN A 4 -3.96 35.86 -2.29
C GLN A 4 -2.46 35.60 -2.47
N ASN A 5 -1.59 36.54 -2.05
CA ASN A 5 -0.14 36.40 -2.18
C ASN A 5 0.45 35.42 -1.15
N GLU A 6 -0.18 35.27 0.02
CA GLU A 6 0.23 34.28 1.02
C GLU A 6 -0.18 32.86 0.60
N PHE A 7 -1.39 32.70 0.05
CA PHE A 7 -1.84 31.41 -0.45
C PHE A 7 -0.93 30.86 -1.55
N ALA A 8 -0.54 31.72 -2.50
CA ALA A 8 0.35 31.36 -3.60
C ALA A 8 1.75 30.87 -3.12
N ARG A 9 2.28 31.44 -2.03
CA ARG A 9 3.56 30.97 -1.44
C ARG A 9 3.42 29.68 -0.64
N GLN A 10 2.27 29.44 -0.02
CA GLN A 10 2.04 28.26 0.83
C GLN A 10 1.70 27.00 0.02
N LEU A 11 1.14 27.14 -1.18
CA LEU A 11 0.74 26.02 -2.04
C LEU A 11 1.87 25.00 -2.33
N PRO A 12 3.09 25.39 -2.77
CA PRO A 12 4.15 24.42 -3.07
C PRO A 12 4.59 23.64 -1.82
N ARG A 13 4.61 24.29 -0.65
CA ARG A 13 4.94 23.64 0.62
C ARG A 13 3.88 22.62 1.01
N ARG A 14 2.59 22.99 0.95
CA ARG A 14 1.48 22.07 1.29
C ARG A 14 1.44 20.86 0.36
N LEU A 15 1.71 21.05 -0.94
CA LEU A 15 1.80 19.96 -1.92
C LEU A 15 2.97 19.01 -1.62
N LEU A 16 4.13 19.54 -1.24
CA LEU A 16 5.27 18.70 -0.84
C LEU A 16 4.92 17.81 0.36
N PHE A 17 4.35 18.39 1.42
CA PHE A 17 3.96 17.61 2.60
C PHE A 17 2.82 16.64 2.32
N PHE A 18 1.91 16.98 1.40
CA PHE A 18 0.92 16.03 0.90
C PHE A 18 1.59 14.84 0.21
N ALA A 19 2.50 15.10 -0.74
CA ALA A 19 3.20 14.04 -1.47
C ALA A 19 4.01 13.14 -0.53
N LEU A 20 4.67 13.72 0.48
CA LEU A 20 5.38 12.96 1.51
C LEU A 20 4.44 12.08 2.33
N GLY A 21 3.33 12.64 2.83
CA GLY A 21 2.35 11.86 3.61
C GLY A 21 1.71 10.76 2.77
N PHE A 22 1.37 11.05 1.52
CA PHE A 22 0.83 10.08 0.58
C PHE A 22 1.82 8.94 0.28
N GLY A 23 3.08 9.30 -0.02
CA GLY A 23 4.14 8.32 -0.27
C GLY A 23 4.42 7.43 0.95
N LEU A 24 4.43 8.01 2.16
CA LEU A 24 4.56 7.25 3.41
C LEU A 24 3.39 6.28 3.62
N GLY A 25 2.16 6.71 3.33
CA GLY A 25 0.98 5.85 3.43
C GLY A 25 1.06 4.66 2.48
N LEU A 26 1.46 4.90 1.23
CA LEU A 26 1.64 3.83 0.24
C LEU A 26 2.76 2.87 0.64
N ALA A 27 3.89 3.39 1.11
CA ALA A 27 5.01 2.58 1.57
C ALA A 27 4.61 1.70 2.76
N ALA A 28 3.85 2.24 3.71
CA ALA A 28 3.34 1.48 4.86
C ALA A 28 2.37 0.38 4.41
N PHE A 29 1.46 0.70 3.48
CA PHE A 29 0.53 -0.28 2.93
C PHE A 29 1.25 -1.42 2.19
N ALA A 30 2.20 -1.09 1.32
CA ALA A 30 3.03 -2.09 0.64
C ALA A 30 3.81 -2.95 1.64
N GLY A 31 4.36 -2.35 2.69
CA GLY A 31 5.01 -3.06 3.78
C GLY A 31 4.07 -4.05 4.49
N LEU A 32 2.83 -3.63 4.78
CA LEU A 32 1.82 -4.51 5.37
C LEU A 32 1.43 -5.65 4.43
N THR A 33 1.31 -5.42 3.13
CA THR A 33 1.07 -6.48 2.14
C THR A 33 2.22 -7.49 2.13
N LEU A 34 3.48 -7.04 2.21
CA LEU A 34 4.64 -7.94 2.28
C LEU A 34 4.68 -8.75 3.58
N VAL A 35 4.35 -8.11 4.70
CA VAL A 35 4.24 -8.78 6.00
C VAL A 35 3.12 -9.82 5.97
N ALA A 36 1.94 -9.47 5.44
CA ALA A 36 0.83 -10.40 5.27
C ALA A 36 1.25 -11.59 4.40
N ALA A 37 1.90 -11.32 3.26
CA ALA A 37 2.40 -12.37 2.37
C ALA A 37 3.42 -13.28 3.05
N HIS A 38 4.30 -12.72 3.91
CA HIS A 38 5.26 -13.47 4.69
C HIS A 38 4.62 -14.44 5.68
N PHE A 39 3.50 -14.07 6.30
CA PHE A 39 2.80 -14.93 7.26
C PHE A 39 1.78 -15.88 6.63
N GLN A 40 1.28 -15.56 5.44
CA GLN A 40 0.23 -16.34 4.77
C GLN A 40 0.77 -17.39 3.79
N SER A 41 1.98 -17.20 3.25
CA SER A 41 2.62 -18.10 2.28
C SER A 41 3.45 -19.17 3.00
N ASP A 42 3.58 -20.37 2.42
CA ASP A 42 4.20 -21.53 3.09
C ASP A 42 5.71 -21.36 3.39
N CYS A 43 6.41 -20.57 2.57
CA CYS A 43 7.80 -20.15 2.84
C CYS A 43 7.89 -18.64 3.14
N GLY A 44 6.75 -18.02 3.41
CA GLY A 44 6.62 -16.59 3.54
C GLY A 44 7.10 -15.83 2.29
N ILE A 45 7.87 -14.76 2.50
CA ILE A 45 8.25 -13.84 1.42
C ILE A 45 9.18 -14.49 0.38
N THR A 46 9.93 -15.53 0.73
CA THR A 46 10.79 -16.23 -0.23
C THR A 46 9.98 -17.00 -1.27
N ALA A 47 8.77 -17.45 -0.92
CA ALA A 47 7.81 -18.01 -1.87
C ALA A 47 7.33 -16.95 -2.86
N VAL A 48 6.99 -15.75 -2.38
CA VAL A 48 6.61 -14.62 -3.23
C VAL A 48 7.73 -14.23 -4.20
N LEU A 49 8.99 -14.31 -3.75
CA LEU A 49 10.16 -13.96 -4.55
C LEU A 49 10.63 -15.10 -5.48
N GLY A 50 9.96 -16.26 -5.47
CA GLY A 50 10.30 -17.39 -6.35
C GLY A 50 11.65 -18.04 -6.04
N VAL A 51 12.15 -17.90 -4.81
CA VAL A 51 13.43 -18.44 -4.33
C VAL A 51 13.25 -19.52 -3.27
N SER A 52 12.04 -20.06 -3.11
CA SER A 52 11.75 -21.15 -2.19
C SER A 52 11.82 -22.54 -2.84
N GLY A 53 11.84 -23.56 -1.99
CA GLY A 53 11.68 -24.97 -2.37
C GLY A 53 10.87 -25.72 -1.33
N CYS A 54 9.80 -25.11 -0.82
CA CYS A 54 8.90 -25.82 0.11
C CYS A 54 8.03 -26.78 -0.68
N ALA A 55 7.48 -27.79 0.00
CA ALA A 55 6.75 -28.88 -0.65
C ALA A 55 5.54 -28.41 -1.47
N ASP A 56 4.87 -27.33 -1.05
CA ASP A 56 3.65 -26.82 -1.67
C ASP A 56 3.82 -25.47 -2.41
N ASP A 57 4.88 -24.70 -2.10
CA ASP A 57 5.18 -23.36 -2.66
C ASP A 57 3.92 -22.46 -2.84
N ILE A 58 2.99 -22.48 -1.86
CA ILE A 58 1.80 -21.63 -1.92
C ILE A 58 2.19 -20.18 -1.61
N VAL A 59 1.88 -19.31 -2.57
CA VAL A 59 2.03 -17.86 -2.51
C VAL A 59 0.67 -17.23 -2.27
N ARG A 60 0.57 -16.40 -1.23
CA ARG A 60 -0.62 -15.59 -0.93
C ARG A 60 -0.26 -14.12 -0.87
N LEU A 61 -1.00 -13.28 -1.61
CA LEU A 61 -0.86 -11.83 -1.59
C LEU A 61 -2.19 -11.15 -1.29
N GLY A 62 -2.10 -10.11 -0.47
CA GLY A 62 -3.21 -9.21 -0.19
C GLY A 62 -3.24 -8.74 1.25
N PHE A 63 -3.70 -7.50 1.44
CA PHE A 63 -3.98 -6.92 2.74
C PHE A 63 -4.87 -5.69 2.53
N PRO A 64 -6.04 -5.57 3.20
CA PRO A 64 -6.59 -6.52 4.17
C PRO A 64 -7.20 -7.78 3.56
N LEU A 65 -7.50 -7.80 2.26
CA LEU A 65 -8.14 -8.93 1.60
C LEU A 65 -7.14 -9.72 0.76
N LEU A 66 -7.19 -11.05 0.86
CA LEU A 66 -6.42 -11.90 -0.03
C LEU A 66 -7.00 -11.81 -1.45
N PHE A 67 -6.19 -11.36 -2.41
CA PHE A 67 -6.60 -11.23 -3.80
C PHE A 67 -5.84 -12.16 -4.75
N LEU A 68 -4.70 -12.71 -4.32
CA LEU A 68 -3.96 -13.71 -5.09
C LEU A 68 -3.61 -14.89 -4.19
N GLU A 69 -3.92 -16.09 -4.66
CA GLU A 69 -3.37 -17.34 -4.18
C GLU A 69 -2.85 -18.15 -5.36
N GLN A 70 -1.62 -18.65 -5.28
CA GLN A 70 -0.97 -19.42 -6.34
C GLN A 70 -0.12 -20.54 -5.75
N GLY A 71 -0.19 -21.76 -6.31
CA GLY A 71 0.69 -22.88 -5.92
C GLY A 71 -0.06 -24.14 -5.51
N GLY A 72 0.61 -25.00 -4.74
CA GLY A 72 0.12 -26.29 -4.23
C GLY A 72 0.31 -27.47 -5.20
N PHE A 73 0.20 -28.70 -4.68
CA PHE A 73 0.36 -29.96 -5.44
C PHE A 73 -0.44 -30.07 -6.76
N ALA A 74 -1.56 -29.37 -6.90
CA ALA A 74 -2.40 -29.39 -8.11
C ALA A 74 -2.35 -28.07 -8.91
N TYR A 75 -1.40 -27.18 -8.60
CA TYR A 75 -1.26 -25.82 -9.13
C TYR A 75 -2.59 -25.08 -9.31
N ARG A 76 -3.03 -24.39 -8.26
CA ARG A 76 -4.21 -23.52 -8.32
C ARG A 76 -3.77 -22.07 -8.35
N ALA A 77 -4.27 -21.31 -9.32
CA ALA A 77 -4.13 -19.86 -9.37
C ALA A 77 -5.52 -19.23 -9.24
N ASN A 78 -5.76 -18.52 -8.15
CA ASN A 78 -7.01 -17.82 -7.90
C ASN A 78 -6.72 -16.32 -7.74
N PHE A 79 -7.34 -15.52 -8.60
CA PHE A 79 -7.26 -14.06 -8.51
C PHE A 79 -8.65 -13.47 -8.28
N ASN A 80 -8.83 -12.82 -7.13
CA ASN A 80 -10.07 -12.15 -6.78
C ASN A 80 -9.97 -10.66 -7.12
N VAL A 81 -10.51 -10.29 -8.28
CA VAL A 81 -10.52 -8.91 -8.78
C VAL A 81 -11.22 -7.95 -7.81
N ALA A 82 -12.29 -8.39 -7.15
CA ALA A 82 -13.03 -7.56 -6.20
C ALA A 82 -12.20 -7.28 -4.94
N ALA A 83 -11.52 -8.29 -4.40
CA ALA A 83 -10.61 -8.13 -3.28
C ALA A 83 -9.45 -7.18 -3.64
N PHE A 84 -8.86 -7.35 -4.84
CA PHE A 84 -7.80 -6.46 -5.33
C PHE A 84 -8.28 -5.01 -5.42
N ALA A 85 -9.47 -4.77 -5.98
CA ALA A 85 -10.03 -3.43 -6.10
C ALA A 85 -10.28 -2.78 -4.72
N ILE A 86 -10.77 -3.55 -3.75
CA ILE A 86 -10.98 -3.07 -2.38
C ILE A 86 -9.64 -2.72 -1.72
N ASP A 87 -8.62 -3.56 -1.85
CA ASP A 87 -7.28 -3.31 -1.31
C ASP A 87 -6.67 -2.04 -1.92
N VAL A 88 -6.79 -1.84 -3.24
CA VAL A 88 -6.33 -0.62 -3.91
C VAL A 88 -7.07 0.62 -3.40
N LEU A 89 -8.40 0.57 -3.31
CA LEU A 89 -9.18 1.68 -2.78
C LEU A 89 -8.83 1.99 -1.33
N PHE A 90 -8.60 0.96 -0.51
CA PHE A 90 -8.17 1.10 0.87
C PHE A 90 -6.78 1.76 0.94
N ALA A 91 -5.82 1.31 0.13
CA ALA A 91 -4.48 1.89 0.06
C ALA A 91 -4.52 3.38 -0.32
N LEU A 92 -5.32 3.72 -1.35
CA LEU A 92 -5.51 5.10 -1.79
C LEU A 92 -6.20 5.95 -0.72
N GLY A 93 -7.19 5.40 -0.02
CA GLY A 93 -7.90 6.07 1.06
C GLY A 93 -6.99 6.41 2.23
N VAL A 94 -6.22 5.44 2.73
CA VAL A 94 -5.27 5.62 3.84
C VAL A 94 -4.16 6.60 3.45
N SER A 95 -3.57 6.41 2.26
CA SER A 95 -2.49 7.27 1.77
C SER A 95 -2.96 8.69 1.50
N GLY A 96 -4.13 8.86 0.89
CA GLY A 96 -4.77 10.14 0.67
C GLY A 96 -5.07 10.87 1.98
N GLY A 97 -5.63 10.15 2.97
CA GLY A 97 -5.88 10.68 4.30
C GLY A 97 -4.62 11.18 5.00
N LEU A 98 -3.54 10.39 4.95
CA LEU A 98 -2.25 10.76 5.53
C LEU A 98 -1.62 11.96 4.81
N GLY A 99 -1.66 11.98 3.48
CA GLY A 99 -1.22 13.11 2.67
C GLY A 99 -1.97 14.41 3.04
N LEU A 100 -3.29 14.36 3.12
CA LEU A 100 -4.11 15.52 3.51
C LEU A 100 -3.77 16.00 4.92
N ALA A 101 -3.60 15.08 5.88
CA ALA A 101 -3.22 15.41 7.25
C ALA A 101 -1.85 16.11 7.32
N CYS A 102 -0.84 15.59 6.61
CA CYS A 102 0.50 16.18 6.54
C CYS A 102 0.49 17.55 5.86
N GLY A 103 -0.19 17.68 4.71
CA GLY A 103 -0.32 18.93 3.98
C GLY A 103 -1.02 20.02 4.80
N TRP A 104 -2.07 19.65 5.55
CA TRP A 104 -2.79 20.57 6.43
C TRP A 104 -1.94 21.01 7.63
N ALA A 105 -1.24 20.08 8.29
CA ALA A 105 -0.38 20.39 9.41
C ALA A 105 0.77 21.35 9.03
N ALA A 106 1.30 21.21 7.82
CA ALA A 106 2.34 22.10 7.29
C ALA A 106 1.83 23.52 7.00
N GLY A 107 0.55 23.67 6.65
CA GLY A 107 -0.07 24.96 6.38
C GLY A 107 -0.35 25.81 7.62
N LYS A 108 -0.31 25.20 8.82
CA LYS A 108 -0.49 25.90 10.10
C LYS A 108 0.81 26.50 10.68
N ARG A 109 1.96 26.20 10.08
CA ARG A 109 3.29 26.63 10.52
C ARG A 109 3.88 27.67 9.59
#